data_AF-A0ABD2NGL6-F1
#
_entry.id   AF-A0ABD2NGL6-F1
#
_cell.length_a   1.000
_cell.length_b   1.000
_cell.length_c   1.000
_cell.angle_alpha   90.00
_cell.angle_beta   90.00
_cell.angle_gamma   90.00
#
_symmetry.space_group_name_H-M   'P 1'
#
loop_
_entity.id
_entity.type
_entity.pdbx_description
1 polymer ?
#
loop_
_entity_poly.entity_id
_entity_poly.type
_entity_poly.pdbx_seq_one_letter_code
_entity_poly.pdbx_strand_id
1 'polypeptide(L)'
;MIQYADDITLMLSDKTSIDSRVSGALDDLKEWFSCRDLRMNKDKTQLLRFSYGMNFKTEAFQCRDSTITSSGSLRMMGVTVDYRLSWVEHIDLVAKNMSRYIYGLRTLSKLVDVDAAILAYHAYVSM
;
A
#
# COMPACT_ATOMS: atom_id res chain seq x y z
N MET A 1 4.40 2.70 -14.83
CA MET A 1 4.87 3.39 -13.60
C MET A 1 3.80 4.36 -13.18
N ILE A 2 3.41 4.34 -11.91
CA ILE A 2 2.45 5.27 -11.31
C ILE A 2 3.23 6.10 -10.29
N GLN A 3 3.02 7.41 -10.25
CA GLN A 3 3.71 8.31 -9.33
C GLN A 3 2.71 9.21 -8.62
N TYR A 4 2.91 9.41 -7.31
CA TYR A 4 2.15 10.36 -6.52
C TYR A 4 3.09 10.97 -5.48
N ALA A 5 3.29 12.29 -5.53
CA ALA A 5 4.33 12.97 -4.75
C ALA A 5 5.70 12.27 -4.89
N ASP A 6 6.29 11.80 -3.78
CA ASP A 6 7.54 11.04 -3.75
C ASP A 6 7.35 9.51 -3.91
N ASP A 7 6.12 9.01 -3.81
CA ASP A 7 5.81 7.59 -3.95
C ASP A 7 5.76 7.16 -5.42
N ILE A 8 6.56 6.15 -5.75
CA ILE A 8 6.66 5.56 -7.10
C ILE A 8 6.28 4.09 -7.01
N THR A 9 5.36 3.67 -7.88
CA THR A 9 4.95 2.27 -8.04
C THR A 9 5.27 1.78 -9.44
N LEU A 10 5.98 0.66 -9.52
CA LEU A 10 6.28 -0.04 -10.77
C LEU A 10 5.52 -1.36 -10.80
N MET A 11 4.75 -1.57 -11.87
CA MET A 11 4.07 -2.83 -12.13
C MET A 11 4.79 -3.56 -13.26
N LEU A 12 5.14 -4.82 -13.01
CA LEU A 12 5.84 -5.68 -13.95
C LEU A 12 5.00 -6.93 -14.20
N SER A 13 4.98 -7.38 -15.44
CA SER A 13 4.32 -8.62 -15.85
C SER A 13 5.19 -9.32 -16.88
N ASP A 14 5.51 -10.58 -16.64
CA ASP A 14 6.30 -11.43 -17.51
C ASP A 14 5.80 -12.87 -17.44
N LYS A 15 5.95 -13.63 -18.53
CA LYS A 15 5.52 -15.03 -18.60
C LYS A 15 6.60 -16.02 -18.17
N THR A 16 7.87 -15.64 -18.25
CA THR A 16 8.99 -16.60 -18.19
C THR A 16 10.15 -16.13 -17.34
N SER A 17 10.38 -14.82 -17.23
CA SER A 17 11.59 -14.24 -16.64
C SER A 17 11.25 -13.11 -15.66
N ILE A 18 10.21 -13.29 -14.85
CA ILE A 18 9.76 -12.24 -13.93
C ILE A 18 10.81 -11.88 -12.89
N ASP A 19 11.55 -12.86 -12.36
CA ASP A 19 12.55 -12.63 -11.31
C ASP A 19 13.72 -11.77 -11.80
N SER A 20 14.29 -12.10 -12.97
CA SER A 20 15.38 -11.32 -13.56
C SER A 20 14.93 -9.93 -13.97
N ARG A 21 13.69 -9.78 -14.44
CA ARG A 21 13.11 -8.47 -14.77
C ARG A 21 12.85 -7.61 -13.56
N VAL A 22 12.45 -8.20 -12.44
CA VAL A 22 12.31 -7.47 -11.17
C VAL A 22 13.67 -6.94 -10.72
N SER A 23 14.71 -7.79 -10.68
CA SER A 23 16.06 -7.35 -10.29
C SER A 23 16.61 -6.26 -11.22
N GLY A 24 16.49 -6.45 -12.54
CA GLY A 24 16.91 -5.45 -13.52
C GLY A 24 16.15 -4.12 -13.37
N ALA A 25 14.83 -4.18 -13.18
CA ALA A 25 14.02 -2.98 -12.97
C ALA A 25 14.35 -2.23 -11.67
N LEU A 26 14.74 -2.94 -10.60
CA LEU A 26 15.20 -2.31 -9.37
C LEU A 26 16.54 -1.58 -9.58
N ASP A 27 17.45 -2.17 -10.35
CA ASP A 27 18.72 -1.56 -10.70
C ASP A 27 18.52 -0.32 -11.59
N ASP A 28 17.64 -0.40 -12.60
CA ASP A 28 17.27 0.72 -13.47
C ASP A 28 16.62 1.86 -12.68
N LEU A 29 15.71 1.54 -11.75
CA LEU A 29 15.08 2.53 -10.87
C LEU A 29 16.13 3.22 -10.00
N LYS A 30 17.05 2.46 -9.41
CA LYS A 30 18.11 3.00 -8.55
C LYS A 30 19.02 3.95 -9.31
N GLU A 31 19.37 3.61 -10.55
CA GLU A 31 20.15 4.48 -11.43
C GLU A 31 19.38 5.75 -11.80
N TRP A 32 18.10 5.60 -12.16
CA TRP A 32 17.23 6.74 -12.47
C TRP A 32 17.09 7.72 -11.30
N PHE A 33 16.97 7.23 -10.07
CA PHE A 33 16.98 8.07 -8.87
C PHE A 33 18.32 8.78 -8.70
N SER A 34 19.44 8.06 -8.86
CA SER A 34 20.79 8.61 -8.69
C SER A 34 21.09 9.72 -9.69
N CYS A 35 20.67 9.57 -10.95
CA CYS A 35 20.79 10.59 -12.00
C CYS A 35 19.97 11.86 -11.73
N ARG A 36 19.08 11.85 -10.73
CA ARG A 36 18.22 12.96 -10.34
C ARG A 36 18.53 13.50 -8.94
N ASP A 37 19.68 13.14 -8.38
CA ASP A 37 20.06 13.46 -7.00
C ASP A 37 19.03 12.97 -5.96
N LEU A 38 18.30 11.90 -6.29
CA LEU A 38 17.35 11.25 -5.40
C LEU A 38 17.95 9.95 -4.85
N ARG A 39 17.52 9.57 -3.65
CA ARG A 39 17.92 8.33 -3.00
C ARG A 39 16.72 7.41 -2.82
N MET A 40 16.81 6.20 -3.36
CA MET A 40 15.81 5.16 -3.13
C MET A 40 15.81 4.76 -1.64
N ASN A 41 14.67 4.91 -0.98
CA ASN A 41 14.52 4.52 0.42
C ASN A 41 14.22 3.03 0.55
N LYS A 42 15.27 2.22 0.68
CA LYS A 42 15.20 0.76 0.80
C LYS A 42 14.24 0.27 1.88
N ASP A 43 14.13 0.97 3.00
CA ASP A 43 13.31 0.54 4.15
C ASP A 43 11.82 0.79 3.88
N LYS A 44 11.51 1.72 2.98
CA LYS A 44 10.15 2.00 2.49
C LYS A 44 9.81 1.28 1.19
N THR A 45 10.79 0.78 0.44
CA THR A 45 10.54 0.06 -0.81
C THR A 45 9.90 -1.29 -0.52
N GLN A 46 8.65 -1.47 -0.97
CA GLN A 46 7.88 -2.69 -0.80
C GLN A 46 7.70 -3.40 -2.13
N LEU A 47 7.69 -4.73 -2.09
CA LEU A 47 7.45 -5.58 -3.26
C LEU A 47 6.28 -6.52 -2.98
N LEU A 48 5.32 -6.57 -3.89
CA LEU A 48 4.20 -7.50 -3.85
C LEU A 48 4.19 -8.33 -5.13
N ARG A 49 4.23 -9.65 -4.99
CA ARG A 49 4.03 -10.60 -6.08
C ARG A 49 2.62 -11.13 -6.03
N PHE A 50 1.85 -10.91 -7.08
CA PHE A 50 0.53 -11.52 -7.20
C PHE A 50 0.64 -13.02 -7.47
N SER A 51 -0.17 -13.81 -6.76
CA SER A 51 -0.24 -15.26 -6.93
C SER A 51 -1.60 -15.77 -6.48
N TYR A 52 -2.09 -16.82 -7.15
CA TYR A 52 -3.29 -17.54 -6.73
C TYR A 52 -3.01 -18.59 -5.64
N GLY A 53 -1.73 -18.80 -5.28
CA GLY A 53 -1.34 -19.78 -4.28
C GLY A 53 -1.96 -19.51 -2.92
N MET A 54 -2.33 -20.57 -2.20
CA MET A 54 -3.00 -20.42 -0.90
C MET A 54 -2.07 -19.87 0.18
N ASN A 55 -0.75 -20.12 0.06
CA ASN A 55 0.25 -19.64 1.00
C ASN A 55 1.16 -18.61 0.33
N PHE A 56 1.34 -17.47 0.98
CA PHE A 56 2.36 -16.51 0.60
C PHE A 56 3.75 -17.11 0.82
N LYS A 57 4.66 -16.86 -0.12
CA LYS A 57 6.08 -17.20 0.01
C LYS A 57 6.88 -15.92 -0.09
N THR A 58 7.67 -15.65 0.94
CA THR A 58 8.65 -14.56 0.92
C THR A 58 9.73 -14.89 -0.10
N GLU A 59 10.00 -13.95 -0.97
CA GLU A 59 11.03 -14.02 -2.00
C GLU A 59 11.95 -12.81 -1.84
N ALA A 60 13.23 -13.00 -2.12
CA ALA A 60 14.24 -11.96 -1.97
C ALA A 60 14.80 -11.62 -3.35
N PHE A 61 14.78 -10.34 -3.71
CA PHE A 61 15.32 -9.83 -4.95
C PHE A 61 16.55 -8.99 -4.65
N GLN A 62 17.61 -9.20 -5.42
CA GLN A 62 18.84 -8.41 -5.31
C GLN A 62 18.71 -7.14 -6.14
N CYS A 63 19.09 -6.01 -5.53
CA CYS A 63 19.21 -4.71 -6.16
C CYS A 63 20.60 -4.16 -5.80
N ARG A 64 21.58 -4.37 -6.70
CA ARG A 64 23.02 -4.12 -6.51
C ARG A 64 23.52 -4.46 -5.08
N ASP A 65 23.58 -3.46 -4.21
CA ASP A 65 24.06 -3.45 -2.82
C ASP A 65 22.96 -3.70 -1.75
N SER A 66 21.75 -4.06 -2.15
CA SER A 66 20.61 -4.25 -1.25
C SER A 66 19.75 -5.44 -1.65
N THR A 67 19.08 -6.04 -0.66
CA THR A 67 18.10 -7.11 -0.87
C THR A 67 16.73 -6.60 -0.46
N ILE A 68 15.75 -6.73 -1.36
CA ILE A 68 14.36 -6.34 -1.13
C ILE A 68 13.52 -7.61 -1.05
N THR A 69 12.79 -7.79 0.04
CA THR A 69 11.92 -8.95 0.25
C THR A 69 10.48 -8.65 -0.14
N SER A 70 9.80 -9.62 -0.75
CA SER A 70 8.37 -9.53 -1.00
C SER A 70 7.57 -9.58 0.31
N SER A 71 6.44 -8.89 0.32
CA SER A 71 5.43 -8.95 1.39
C SER A 71 4.13 -9.57 0.87
N GLY A 72 3.36 -10.21 1.76
CA GLY A 72 2.05 -10.77 1.43
C GLY A 72 0.97 -9.69 1.27
N SER A 73 1.18 -8.52 1.85
CA SER A 73 0.35 -7.34 1.63
C SER A 73 1.18 -6.07 1.66
N LEU A 74 0.71 -5.04 0.97
CA LEU A 74 1.28 -3.70 1.01
C LEU A 74 0.19 -2.65 1.07
N ARG A 75 0.57 -1.46 1.52
CA ARG A 75 -0.32 -0.29 1.54
C ARG A 75 0.14 0.70 0.49
N MET A 76 -0.71 0.95 -0.49
CA MET A 76 -0.49 1.90 -1.58
C MET A 76 -1.58 2.98 -1.52
N MET A 77 -1.20 4.24 -1.29
CA MET A 77 -2.12 5.39 -1.33
C MET A 77 -3.38 5.22 -0.46
N GLY A 78 -3.21 4.64 0.73
CA GLY A 78 -4.33 4.37 1.65
C GLY A 78 -5.07 3.06 1.41
N VAL A 79 -4.89 2.40 0.27
CA VAL A 79 -5.46 1.09 -0.06
C VAL A 79 -4.49 -0.01 0.35
N THR A 80 -5.00 -1.04 1.02
CA THR A 80 -4.20 -2.23 1.35
C THR A 80 -4.49 -3.31 0.32
N VAL A 81 -3.45 -3.87 -0.26
CA VAL A 81 -3.57 -4.87 -1.33
C VAL A 81 -2.77 -6.09 -0.91
N ASP A 82 -3.44 -7.25 -0.88
CA ASP A 82 -2.80 -8.53 -0.62
C ASP A 82 -2.43 -9.26 -1.91
N TYR A 83 -1.51 -10.22 -1.80
CA TYR A 83 -0.95 -10.98 -2.92
C TYR A 83 -1.99 -11.78 -3.71
N ARG A 84 -3.18 -12.03 -3.15
CA ARG A 84 -4.29 -12.74 -3.81
C ARG A 84 -5.38 -11.81 -4.31
N LEU A 85 -5.25 -10.50 -4.11
CA LEU A 85 -6.32 -9.54 -4.36
C LEU A 85 -7.63 -9.95 -3.67
N SER A 86 -7.54 -10.49 -2.46
CA SER A 86 -8.71 -10.92 -1.68
C SER A 86 -9.42 -9.76 -1.00
N TRP A 87 -8.72 -8.63 -0.78
CA TRP A 87 -9.23 -7.42 -0.13
C TRP A 87 -9.64 -7.61 1.33
N VAL A 88 -9.46 -8.80 1.91
CA VAL A 88 -9.90 -9.14 3.27
C VAL A 88 -9.26 -8.19 4.28
N GLU A 89 -7.93 -8.06 4.25
CA GLU A 89 -7.20 -7.18 5.17
C GLU A 89 -7.65 -5.71 5.02
N HIS A 90 -7.88 -5.26 3.78
CA HIS A 90 -8.36 -3.91 3.53
C HIS A 90 -9.75 -3.67 4.09
N ILE A 91 -10.68 -4.59 3.85
CA ILE A 91 -12.05 -4.52 4.35
C ILE A 91 -12.05 -4.50 5.88
N ASP A 92 -11.24 -5.35 6.52
CA ASP A 92 -11.12 -5.38 7.99
C ASP A 92 -10.58 -4.05 8.54
N LEU A 93 -9.57 -3.47 7.90
CA LEU A 93 -9.02 -2.16 8.27
C LEU A 93 -10.08 -1.05 8.12
N VAL A 94 -10.81 -1.02 7.02
CA VAL A 94 -11.89 -0.04 6.77
C VAL A 94 -13.02 -0.23 7.78
N ALA A 95 -13.50 -1.45 8.00
CA ALA A 95 -14.56 -1.75 8.95
C ALA A 95 -14.17 -1.36 10.38
N LYS A 96 -12.92 -1.62 10.78
CA LYS A 96 -12.38 -1.18 12.08
C LYS A 96 -12.33 0.34 12.19
N ASN A 97 -11.93 1.05 11.13
CA ASN A 97 -11.93 2.51 11.11
C ASN A 97 -13.34 3.07 11.23
N MET A 98 -14.29 2.55 10.45
CA MET A 98 -15.70 2.94 10.50
C MET A 98 -16.31 2.67 11.88
N SER A 99 -15.99 1.55 12.51
CA SER A 99 -16.46 1.24 13.87
C SER A 99 -16.02 2.30 14.89
N ARG A 100 -14.79 2.82 14.77
CA ARG A 100 -14.31 3.92 15.63
C ARG A 100 -15.09 5.21 15.38
N TYR A 101 -15.35 5.56 14.13
CA TYR A 101 -16.14 6.75 13.79
C TYR A 101 -17.58 6.64 14.27
N ILE A 102 -18.23 5.49 14.08
CA ILE A 102 -19.59 5.23 14.57
C ILE A 102 -19.66 5.40 16.08
N TYR A 103 -18.70 4.84 16.82
CA TYR A 103 -18.63 5.01 18.27
C TYR A 103 -18.44 6.48 18.69
N GLY A 104 -17.54 7.19 18.01
CA GLY A 104 -17.29 8.62 18.23
C GLY A 104 -18.55 9.45 18.00
N LEU A 105 -19.21 9.27 16.86
CA LEU A 105 -20.44 9.96 16.50
C LEU A 105 -21.58 9.64 17.46
N ARG A 106 -21.76 8.38 17.86
CA ARG A 106 -22.79 7.98 18.84
C ARG A 106 -22.57 8.62 20.22
N THR A 107 -21.32 8.86 20.59
CA THR A 107 -21.00 9.52 21.85
C THR A 107 -21.22 11.02 21.73
N LEU A 108 -20.76 11.62 20.63
CA LEU A 108 -20.91 13.05 20.34
C LEU A 108 -22.38 13.45 20.25
N SER A 109 -23.22 12.65 19.57
CA SER A 109 -24.65 12.93 19.38
C SER A 109 -25.47 12.97 20.68
N LYS A 110 -24.89 12.56 21.81
CA LYS A 110 -25.52 12.70 23.14
C LYS A 110 -25.22 14.04 23.80
N LEU A 111 -24.24 14.79 23.28
CA LEU A 111 -23.70 16.02 23.86
C LEU A 111 -24.00 17.26 23.00
N VAL A 112 -24.32 17.07 21.71
CA VAL A 112 -24.57 18.14 20.75
C VAL A 112 -25.94 17.98 20.11
N ASP A 113 -26.41 19.04 19.45
CA ASP A 113 -27.61 19.01 18.62
C ASP A 113 -27.40 18.24 17.30
N VAL A 114 -28.52 17.92 16.65
CA VAL A 114 -28.52 17.07 15.45
C VAL A 114 -27.70 17.68 14.31
N ASP A 115 -27.77 19.00 14.13
CA ASP A 115 -27.06 19.69 13.05
C ASP A 115 -25.54 19.61 13.24
N ALA A 116 -25.04 19.81 14.47
CA ALA A 116 -23.62 19.62 14.78
C ALA A 116 -23.16 18.16 14.63
N ALA A 117 -24.01 17.18 14.98
CA ALA A 117 -23.71 15.76 14.79
C ALA A 117 -23.63 15.38 13.29
N ILE A 118 -24.53 15.92 12.45
CA ILE A 118 -24.52 15.72 11.00
C ILE A 118 -23.26 16.36 10.38
N LEU A 119 -22.90 17.57 10.81
CA LEU A 119 -21.67 18.22 10.38
C LEU A 119 -20.43 17.36 10.70
N ALA A 120 -20.36 16.81 11.90
CA ALA A 120 -19.28 15.91 12.30
C ALA A 120 -19.24 14.63 11.44
N TYR A 121 -20.40 14.04 11.11
CA TYR A 121 -20.46 12.89 10.21
C TYR A 121 -19.86 13.23 8.84
N HIS A 122 -20.28 14.36 8.24
CA HIS A 122 -19.75 14.78 6.95
C HIS A 122 -18.25 15.08 6.99
N ALA A 123 -17.78 15.71 8.07
CA ALA A 123 -16.37 16.06 8.22
C ALA A 123 -15.45 14.84 8.38
N TYR A 124 -15.87 13.77 9.06
CA TYR A 124 -14.97 12.68 9.43
C TYR A 124 -15.22 11.35 8.71
N VAL A 125 -16.42 11.13 8.17
CA VAL A 125 -16.83 9.83 7.60
C VAL A 125 -17.08 9.92 6.09
N SER A 126 -17.67 11.02 5.62
CA SER A 126 -18.21 11.13 4.24
C SER A 126 -17.32 11.92 3.27
N MET A 127 -16.09 12.29 3.65
CA MET A 127 -15.20 13.06 2.75
C MET A 127 -14.95 12.36 1.41
#